data_AF-A0A6N0I2E0-F1
#
_entry.id   AF-A0A6N0I2E0-F1
#
_cell.length_a   1.000
_cell.length_b   1.000
_cell.length_c   1.000
_cell.angle_alpha   90.00
_cell.angle_beta   90.00
_cell.angle_gamma   90.00
#
_symmetry.space_group_name_H-M   'P 1'
#
loop_
_entity.id
_entity.type
_entity.pdbx_description
1 polymer ?
#
loop_
_entity_poly.entity_id
_entity_poly.type
_entity_poly.pdbx_seq_one_letter_code
_entity_poly.pdbx_strand_id
1 'polypeptide(L)'
;MFWSTVLYFLNKVLDIVVDYYSYLANLFLFLYKNFSFPLLFLVIIFIFREEISSLLRRVKQINFQSNSGEISFLFHELENLKGKMENSENFQLRQYGEDLREKGHLGAGPNEYEDPDRQQRDYYFGLIHSFASIYKELGKNGPIKTIEVLYEAYTFLTKDKNLKNDEPTKIIQEVYDTVIHLKEKGAYLFDEELVYNYRSFIELSYKGLEERLSKNQTKN
;
A
#
# COMPACT_ATOMS: atom_id res chain seq x y z
N MET A 1 53.80 -35.79 29.05
CA MET A 1 52.49 -36.33 29.48
C MET A 1 51.34 -35.35 29.25
N PHE A 2 51.53 -34.03 29.41
CA PHE A 2 50.46 -33.03 29.19
C PHE A 2 50.05 -32.85 27.71
N TRP A 3 51.03 -32.79 26.80
CA TRP A 3 50.79 -32.57 25.36
C TRP A 3 50.05 -33.72 24.66
N SER A 4 50.29 -34.98 25.06
CA SER A 4 49.57 -36.14 24.51
C SER A 4 48.09 -36.13 24.88
N THR A 5 47.75 -35.65 26.07
CA THR A 5 46.36 -35.54 26.54
C THR A 5 45.61 -34.42 25.82
N VAL A 6 46.28 -33.30 25.57
CA VAL A 6 45.72 -32.18 24.79
C VAL A 6 45.48 -32.58 23.33
N LEU A 7 46.43 -33.28 22.70
CA LEU A 7 46.28 -33.77 21.32
C LEU A 7 45.13 -34.79 21.20
N TYR A 8 45.00 -35.68 22.18
CA TYR A 8 43.91 -36.66 22.23
C TYR A 8 42.53 -35.99 22.36
N PHE A 9 42.43 -34.96 23.19
CA PHE A 9 41.20 -34.17 23.34
C PHE A 9 40.83 -33.44 22.05
N LEU A 10 41.80 -32.80 21.38
CA LEU A 10 41.58 -32.10 20.11
C LEU A 10 41.10 -33.04 19.00
N ASN A 11 41.70 -34.23 18.89
CA ASN A 11 41.24 -35.23 17.93
C ASN A 11 39.81 -35.68 18.22
N LYS A 12 39.44 -35.88 19.49
CA LYS A 12 38.06 -36.22 19.86
C LYS A 12 37.06 -35.13 19.53
N VAL A 13 37.42 -33.86 19.72
CA VAL A 13 36.56 -32.73 19.32
C VAL A 13 36.44 -32.68 17.80
N LEU A 14 37.53 -32.90 17.07
CA LEU A 14 37.53 -32.93 15.61
C LEU A 14 36.65 -34.06 15.08
N ASP A 15 36.74 -35.27 15.66
CA ASP A 15 35.90 -36.42 15.30
C ASP A 15 34.42 -36.08 15.50
N ILE A 16 34.04 -35.47 16.62
CA ILE A 16 32.66 -35.05 16.90
C ILE A 16 32.17 -34.03 15.85
N VAL A 17 33.02 -33.07 15.49
CA VAL A 17 32.69 -32.05 14.50
C VAL A 17 32.51 -32.68 13.11
N VAL A 18 33.41 -33.58 12.72
CA VAL A 18 33.36 -34.29 11.44
C VAL A 18 32.13 -35.20 11.36
N ASP A 19 31.81 -35.93 12.44
CA ASP A 19 30.62 -36.78 12.52
C ASP A 19 29.33 -35.94 12.40
N TYR A 20 29.29 -34.78 13.07
CA TYR A 20 28.15 -33.86 13.01
C TYR A 20 27.93 -33.32 11.58
N TYR A 21 28.98 -32.85 10.91
CA TYR A 21 28.87 -32.37 9.53
C TYR A 21 28.58 -33.49 8.53
N SER A 22 29.11 -34.69 8.75
CA SER A 22 28.81 -35.87 7.93
C SER A 22 27.34 -36.27 8.06
N TYR A 23 26.79 -36.21 9.27
CA TYR A 23 25.36 -36.44 9.50
C TYR A 23 24.48 -35.42 8.77
N LEU A 24 24.82 -34.13 8.88
CA LEU A 24 24.15 -33.04 8.15
C LEU A 24 24.22 -33.23 6.64
N ALA A 25 25.40 -33.55 6.09
CA ALA A 25 25.59 -33.78 4.66
C ALA A 25 24.75 -34.97 4.17
N ASN A 26 24.71 -36.06 4.92
CA ASN A 26 23.88 -37.23 4.62
C ASN A 26 22.38 -36.91 4.69
N LEU A 27 21.96 -36.07 5.63
CA LEU A 27 20.58 -35.59 5.73
C LEU A 27 20.21 -34.73 4.50
N PHE A 28 21.08 -33.82 4.06
CA PHE A 28 20.86 -33.04 2.84
C PHE A 28 20.84 -33.91 1.58
N LEU A 29 21.73 -34.89 1.45
CA LEU A 29 21.75 -35.87 0.36
C LEU A 29 20.46 -36.71 0.34
N PHE A 30 20.00 -37.17 1.50
CA PHE A 30 18.74 -37.88 1.65
C PHE A 30 17.56 -37.00 1.22
N LEU A 31 17.52 -35.75 1.68
CA LEU A 31 16.47 -34.81 1.30
C LEU A 31 16.49 -34.55 -0.21
N TYR A 32 17.66 -34.30 -0.80
CA TYR A 32 17.82 -34.05 -2.23
C TYR A 32 17.41 -35.23 -3.10
N LYS A 33 17.70 -36.45 -2.65
CA LYS A 33 17.39 -37.68 -3.41
C LYS A 33 15.90 -38.04 -3.37
N ASN A 34 15.18 -37.72 -2.30
CA ASN A 34 13.81 -38.18 -2.08
C ASN A 34 12.73 -37.11 -2.28
N PHE A 35 13.10 -35.84 -2.42
CA PHE A 35 12.16 -34.74 -2.59
C PHE A 35 12.39 -33.98 -3.89
N SER A 36 11.31 -33.61 -4.59
CA SER A 36 11.41 -32.68 -5.71
C SER A 36 11.89 -31.31 -5.22
N PHE A 37 12.65 -30.58 -6.05
CA PHE A 37 13.25 -29.29 -5.68
C PHE A 37 12.27 -28.31 -4.99
N PRO A 38 10.99 -28.18 -5.41
CA PRO A 38 10.02 -27.35 -4.70
C PRO A 38 9.68 -27.84 -3.28
N LEU A 39 9.61 -29.16 -3.07
CA LEU A 39 9.27 -29.75 -1.78
C LEU A 39 10.45 -29.65 -0.80
N LEU A 40 11.68 -29.83 -1.29
CA LEU A 40 12.90 -29.62 -0.51
C LEU A 40 13.02 -28.17 -0.03
N PHE A 41 12.70 -27.21 -0.90
CA PHE A 41 12.67 -25.80 -0.53
C PHE A 41 11.65 -25.52 0.58
N LEU A 42 10.48 -26.16 0.51
CA LEU A 42 9.43 -26.07 1.52
C LEU A 42 9.88 -26.66 2.88
N VAL A 43 10.56 -27.80 2.85
CA VAL A 43 11.14 -28.42 4.06
C VAL A 43 12.21 -27.53 4.69
N ILE A 44 13.09 -26.91 3.90
CA ILE A 44 14.08 -25.94 4.39
C ILE A 44 13.39 -24.75 5.05
N ILE A 45 12.37 -24.16 4.41
CA ILE A 45 11.60 -23.07 5.02
C ILE A 45 10.96 -23.49 6.34
N PHE A 46 10.48 -24.73 6.44
CA PHE A 46 9.83 -25.23 7.64
C PHE A 46 10.81 -25.49 8.79
N ILE A 47 11.97 -26.10 8.50
CA ILE A 47 13.03 -26.37 9.49
C ILE A 47 13.61 -25.06 10.02
N PHE A 48 13.96 -24.13 9.12
CA PHE A 48 14.59 -22.86 9.49
C PHE A 48 13.58 -21.74 9.72
N ARG A 49 12.32 -22.08 10.02
CA ARG A 49 11.24 -21.11 10.13
C ARG A 49 11.53 -20.07 11.20
N GLU A 50 12.09 -20.48 12.33
CA GLU A 50 12.40 -19.60 13.45
C GLU A 50 13.59 -18.68 13.13
N GLU A 51 14.62 -19.21 12.50
CA GLU A 51 15.82 -18.48 12.08
C GLU A 51 15.47 -17.48 10.98
N ILE A 52 14.74 -17.90 9.94
CA ILE A 52 14.23 -17.03 8.88
C ILE A 52 13.32 -15.95 9.48
N SER A 53 12.41 -16.32 10.38
CA SER A 53 11.56 -15.36 11.10
C SER A 53 12.39 -14.35 11.91
N SER A 54 13.44 -14.81 12.59
CA SER A 54 14.32 -13.96 13.39
C SER A 54 15.17 -13.02 12.52
N LEU A 55 15.65 -13.50 11.37
CA LEU A 55 16.40 -12.71 10.38
C LEU A 55 15.50 -11.69 9.70
N LEU A 56 14.29 -12.09 9.28
CA LEU A 56 13.28 -11.18 8.76
C LEU A 56 12.88 -10.15 9.81
N ARG A 57 12.72 -10.54 11.08
CA ARG A 57 12.47 -9.62 12.19
C ARG A 57 13.63 -8.66 12.43
N ARG A 58 14.89 -9.11 12.35
CA ARG A 58 16.07 -8.23 12.48
C ARG A 58 16.21 -7.28 11.30
N VAL A 59 16.04 -7.74 10.07
CA VAL A 59 16.05 -6.88 8.87
C VAL A 59 14.92 -5.85 8.94
N LYS A 60 13.73 -6.27 9.37
CA LYS A 60 12.61 -5.37 9.65
C LYS A 60 12.99 -4.42 10.79
N GLN A 61 13.54 -4.89 11.89
CA GLN A 61 13.93 -4.05 13.04
C GLN A 61 15.05 -3.06 12.74
N ILE A 62 16.01 -3.35 11.86
CA ILE A 62 17.09 -2.42 11.51
C ILE A 62 16.56 -1.24 10.69
N ASN A 63 15.60 -1.47 9.77
CA ASN A 63 14.88 -0.38 9.09
C ASN A 63 13.87 0.33 10.00
N PHE A 64 13.28 -0.38 10.96
CA PHE A 64 12.32 0.20 11.89
C PHE A 64 13.01 0.93 13.06
N GLN A 65 14.20 0.57 13.56
CA GLN A 65 14.76 1.20 14.78
C GLN A 65 15.21 2.66 14.58
N SER A 66 15.53 3.10 13.36
CA SER A 66 15.85 4.51 13.12
C SER A 66 14.61 5.38 12.87
N ASN A 67 13.50 4.80 12.37
CA ASN A 67 12.31 5.54 11.91
C ASN A 67 10.98 5.07 12.53
N SER A 68 10.97 4.14 13.51
CA SER A 68 9.74 3.48 14.00
C SER A 68 8.76 4.43 14.65
N GLY A 69 9.25 5.41 15.40
CA GLY A 69 8.40 6.44 16.02
C GLY A 69 7.70 7.30 14.98
N GLU A 70 8.42 7.70 13.93
CA GLU A 70 7.89 8.52 12.84
C GLU A 70 6.93 7.73 11.95
N ILE A 71 7.26 6.48 11.61
CA ILE A 71 6.36 5.59 10.87
C ILE A 71 5.08 5.32 11.67
N SER A 72 5.18 5.09 12.98
CA SER A 72 4.01 4.92 13.85
C SER A 72 3.15 6.18 13.90
N PHE A 73 3.78 7.36 13.91
CA PHE A 73 3.07 8.63 13.85
C PHE A 73 2.32 8.78 12.52
N LEU A 74 2.97 8.49 11.39
CA LEU A 74 2.35 8.57 10.07
C LEU A 74 1.16 7.59 9.92
N PHE A 75 1.25 6.38 10.50
CA PHE A 75 0.09 5.47 10.54
C PHE A 75 -1.05 6.00 11.43
N HIS A 76 -0.73 6.62 12.56
CA HIS A 76 -1.74 7.28 13.38
C HIS A 76 -2.36 8.50 12.65
N GLU A 77 -1.57 9.22 11.88
CA GLU A 77 -2.04 10.34 11.07
C GLU A 77 -2.99 9.85 9.96
N LEU A 78 -2.66 8.74 9.30
CA LEU A 78 -3.58 8.08 8.36
C LEU A 78 -4.91 7.68 9.00
N GLU A 79 -4.87 7.14 10.22
CA GLU A 79 -6.10 6.78 10.93
C GLU A 79 -6.94 8.01 11.29
N ASN A 80 -6.30 9.09 11.74
CA ASN A 80 -6.98 10.37 11.95
C ASN A 80 -7.59 10.92 10.65
N LEU A 81 -6.89 10.76 9.53
CA LEU A 81 -7.35 11.18 8.20
C LEU A 81 -8.56 10.37 7.74
N LYS A 82 -8.64 9.07 8.05
CA LYS A 82 -9.87 8.28 7.82
C LYS A 82 -11.06 8.91 8.54
N GLY A 83 -10.91 9.25 9.82
CA GLY A 83 -11.96 9.95 10.57
C GLY A 83 -12.31 11.33 10.00
N LYS A 84 -11.34 12.09 9.49
CA LYS A 84 -11.60 13.37 8.79
C LYS A 84 -12.38 13.16 7.49
N MET A 85 -12.01 12.15 6.69
CA MET A 85 -12.73 11.79 5.46
C MET A 85 -14.19 11.48 5.79
N GLU A 86 -14.46 10.57 6.72
CA GLU A 86 -15.83 10.20 7.12
C GLU A 86 -16.67 11.41 7.56
N ASN A 87 -16.09 12.29 8.39
CA ASN A 87 -16.78 13.51 8.82
C ASN A 87 -17.09 14.45 7.66
N SER A 88 -16.13 14.63 6.75
CA SER A 88 -16.30 15.46 5.55
C SER A 88 -17.32 14.84 4.58
N GLU A 89 -17.34 13.52 4.40
CA GLU A 89 -18.37 12.83 3.61
C GLU A 89 -19.76 13.11 4.17
N ASN A 90 -19.95 12.91 5.48
CA ASN A 90 -21.22 13.15 6.15
C ASN A 90 -21.67 14.61 5.99
N PHE A 91 -20.73 15.56 6.05
CA PHE A 91 -21.04 16.97 5.81
C PHE A 91 -21.49 17.23 4.37
N GLN A 92 -20.77 16.69 3.38
CA GLN A 92 -21.12 16.83 1.97
C GLN A 92 -22.49 16.21 1.66
N LEU A 93 -22.78 15.01 2.17
CA LEU A 93 -24.08 14.34 2.00
C LEU A 93 -25.22 15.16 2.61
N ARG A 94 -25.02 15.75 3.80
CA ARG A 94 -26.02 16.67 4.40
C ARG A 94 -26.24 17.92 3.57
N GLN A 95 -25.18 18.46 2.95
CA GLN A 95 -25.24 19.73 2.23
C GLN A 95 -25.86 19.59 0.83
N TYR A 96 -25.59 18.50 0.13
CA TYR A 96 -26.00 18.33 -1.27
C TYR A 96 -26.95 17.14 -1.52
N GLY A 97 -27.26 16.35 -0.49
CA GLY A 97 -28.20 15.21 -0.53
C GLY A 97 -27.52 13.86 -0.62
N GLU A 98 -28.18 12.82 -0.07
CA GLU A 98 -27.72 11.42 -0.14
C GLU A 98 -27.66 10.90 -1.59
N ASP A 99 -28.50 11.45 -2.48
CA ASP A 99 -28.52 11.20 -3.92
C ASP A 99 -27.18 11.49 -4.61
N LEU A 100 -26.23 12.20 -3.98
CA LEU A 100 -24.86 12.33 -4.49
C LEU A 100 -24.19 10.96 -4.72
N ARG A 101 -24.49 9.97 -3.87
CA ARG A 101 -23.97 8.60 -4.06
C ARG A 101 -24.67 7.91 -5.23
N GLU A 102 -25.97 8.15 -5.41
CA GLU A 102 -26.83 7.45 -6.38
C GLU A 102 -26.93 8.13 -7.76
N LYS A 103 -26.53 9.39 -7.90
CA LYS A 103 -26.31 10.06 -9.20
C LYS A 103 -25.06 9.47 -9.88
N GLY A 104 -25.09 8.17 -10.14
CA GLY A 104 -24.08 7.35 -10.82
C GLY A 104 -24.10 7.48 -12.33
N HIS A 105 -24.83 8.46 -12.87
CA HIS A 105 -24.82 8.80 -14.29
C HIS A 105 -24.54 10.29 -14.43
N LEU A 106 -23.33 10.71 -14.04
CA LEU A 106 -22.80 11.96 -14.56
C LEU A 106 -22.64 11.75 -16.07
N GLY A 107 -23.50 12.43 -16.82
CA GLY A 107 -23.52 12.39 -18.28
C GLY A 107 -22.14 12.69 -18.84
N ALA A 108 -21.85 12.09 -19.99
CA ALA A 108 -20.73 12.46 -20.83
C ALA A 108 -20.62 14.00 -20.89
N GLY A 109 -19.55 14.55 -20.33
CA GLY A 109 -19.26 15.98 -20.40
C GLY A 109 -19.17 16.43 -21.86
N PRO A 110 -19.47 17.71 -22.15
CA PRO A 110 -19.75 18.17 -23.50
C PRO A 110 -18.52 18.20 -24.41
N ASN A 111 -18.78 17.88 -25.69
CA ASN A 111 -18.02 18.06 -26.93
C ASN A 111 -16.96 17.01 -27.28
N GLU A 112 -17.36 16.14 -28.22
CA GLU A 112 -16.69 14.96 -28.77
C GLU A 112 -15.53 15.24 -29.74
N TYR A 113 -15.11 16.49 -29.92
CA TYR A 113 -14.09 16.86 -30.90
C TYR A 113 -13.10 17.84 -30.27
N GLU A 114 -11.83 17.43 -30.12
CA GLU A 114 -10.65 18.22 -29.67
C GLU A 114 -10.29 18.25 -28.17
N ASP A 115 -10.30 17.11 -27.45
CA ASP A 115 -9.51 17.00 -26.20
C ASP A 115 -8.22 16.18 -26.45
N PRO A 116 -7.03 16.81 -26.50
CA PRO A 116 -5.76 16.10 -26.66
C PRO A 116 -5.46 15.12 -25.51
N ASP A 117 -6.07 15.32 -24.34
CA ASP A 117 -5.88 14.49 -23.15
C ASP A 117 -7.04 13.50 -22.92
N ARG A 118 -7.92 13.29 -23.92
CA ARG A 118 -9.14 12.47 -23.77
C ARG A 118 -8.88 11.10 -23.15
N GLN A 119 -7.86 10.38 -23.64
CA GLN A 119 -7.54 9.06 -23.13
C GLN A 119 -7.11 9.08 -21.65
N GLN A 120 -6.37 10.11 -21.25
CA GLN A 120 -5.95 10.29 -19.86
C GLN A 120 -7.11 10.68 -18.96
N ARG A 121 -8.01 11.57 -19.45
CA ARG A 121 -9.25 11.92 -18.77
C ARG A 121 -10.13 10.69 -18.56
N ASP A 122 -10.36 9.89 -19.59
CA ASP A 122 -11.18 8.69 -19.52
C ASP A 122 -10.60 7.67 -18.52
N TYR A 123 -9.28 7.52 -18.50
CA TYR A 123 -8.59 6.68 -17.52
C TYR A 123 -8.81 7.17 -16.08
N TYR A 124 -8.53 8.45 -15.80
CA TYR A 124 -8.67 9.02 -14.46
C TYR A 124 -10.12 9.07 -13.98
N PHE A 125 -11.05 9.40 -14.87
CA PHE A 125 -12.48 9.37 -14.57
C PHE A 125 -12.92 7.94 -14.25
N GLY A 126 -12.48 6.96 -15.04
CA GLY A 126 -12.74 5.54 -14.79
C GLY A 126 -12.14 5.04 -13.48
N LEU A 127 -10.96 5.51 -13.09
CA LEU A 127 -10.32 5.13 -11.84
C LEU A 127 -11.12 5.60 -10.62
N ILE A 128 -11.64 6.84 -10.68
CA ILE A 128 -12.44 7.41 -9.60
C ILE A 128 -13.85 6.85 -9.56
N HIS A 129 -14.45 6.44 -10.70
CA HIS A 129 -15.87 6.05 -10.76
C HIS A 129 -16.12 4.54 -10.92
N SER A 130 -15.10 3.72 -11.15
CA SER A 130 -15.25 2.28 -11.36
C SER A 130 -14.47 1.42 -10.38
N PHE A 131 -15.19 0.55 -9.66
CA PHE A 131 -14.59 -0.49 -8.81
C PHE A 131 -13.67 -1.44 -9.58
N ALA A 132 -13.99 -1.75 -10.85
CA ALA A 132 -13.15 -2.62 -11.66
C ALA A 132 -11.80 -1.97 -12.00
N SER A 133 -11.81 -0.67 -12.31
CA SER A 133 -10.60 0.09 -12.61
C SER A 133 -9.69 0.17 -11.38
N ILE A 134 -10.25 0.49 -10.21
CA ILE A 134 -9.44 0.61 -8.98
C ILE A 134 -8.89 -0.75 -8.53
N TYR A 135 -9.68 -1.82 -8.62
CA TYR A 135 -9.22 -3.17 -8.29
C TYR A 135 -8.03 -3.60 -9.17
N LYS A 136 -8.10 -3.31 -10.47
CA LYS A 136 -7.02 -3.59 -11.41
C LYS A 136 -5.76 -2.78 -11.10
N GLU A 137 -5.90 -1.51 -10.77
CA GLU A 137 -4.78 -0.63 -10.41
C GLU A 137 -4.11 -1.12 -9.12
N LEU A 138 -4.92 -1.44 -8.10
CA LEU A 138 -4.47 -1.96 -6.81
C LEU A 138 -3.72 -3.29 -6.95
N GLY A 139 -4.26 -4.24 -7.70
CA GLY A 139 -3.62 -5.53 -7.92
C GLY A 139 -2.32 -5.43 -8.72
N LYS A 140 -2.17 -4.43 -9.58
CA LYS A 140 -0.96 -4.23 -10.40
C LYS A 140 0.14 -3.49 -9.64
N ASN A 141 -0.22 -2.43 -8.91
CA ASN A 141 0.73 -1.43 -8.42
C ASN A 141 0.80 -1.34 -6.88
N GLY A 142 -0.13 -1.99 -6.17
CA GLY A 142 -0.23 -1.98 -4.72
C GLY A 142 -0.78 -0.67 -4.13
N PRO A 143 -1.03 -0.61 -2.80
CA PRO A 143 -1.76 0.48 -2.18
C PRO A 143 -1.14 1.88 -2.36
N ILE A 144 0.17 2.00 -2.10
CA ILE A 144 0.88 3.29 -2.15
C ILE A 144 0.78 3.93 -3.53
N LYS A 145 1.13 3.18 -4.59
CA LYS A 145 1.10 3.71 -5.94
C LYS A 145 -0.34 3.96 -6.42
N THR A 146 -1.31 3.17 -5.93
CA THR A 146 -2.72 3.41 -6.25
C THR A 146 -3.24 4.71 -5.64
N ILE A 147 -2.84 5.04 -4.40
CA ILE A 147 -3.15 6.34 -3.77
C ILE A 147 -2.50 7.50 -4.54
N GLU A 148 -1.25 7.34 -4.97
CA GLU A 148 -0.54 8.32 -5.81
C GLU A 148 -1.30 8.58 -7.12
N VAL A 149 -1.73 7.54 -7.84
CA VAL A 149 -2.49 7.69 -9.09
C VAL A 149 -3.90 8.25 -8.86
N LEU A 150 -4.55 7.93 -7.74
CA LEU A 150 -5.85 8.53 -7.37
C LEU A 150 -5.74 10.03 -7.11
N TYR A 151 -4.66 10.48 -6.46
CA TYR A 151 -4.38 11.90 -6.26
C TYR A 151 -4.11 12.61 -7.59
N GLU A 152 -3.31 12.02 -8.47
CA GLU A 152 -3.10 12.50 -9.85
C GLU A 152 -4.43 12.62 -10.63
N ALA A 153 -5.30 11.62 -10.49
CA ALA A 153 -6.62 11.63 -11.13
C ALA A 153 -7.48 12.80 -10.65
N TYR A 154 -7.54 13.01 -9.32
CA TYR A 154 -8.30 14.10 -8.74
C TYR A 154 -7.77 15.48 -9.18
N THR A 155 -6.46 15.68 -9.09
CA THR A 155 -5.81 16.93 -9.49
C THR A 155 -5.99 17.21 -10.98
N PHE A 156 -5.87 16.19 -11.84
CA PHE A 156 -6.13 16.34 -13.28
C PHE A 156 -7.56 16.76 -13.58
N LEU A 157 -8.56 16.11 -12.98
CA LEU A 157 -9.99 16.38 -13.25
C LEU A 157 -10.48 17.69 -12.63
N THR A 158 -9.72 18.28 -11.70
CA THR A 158 -10.09 19.52 -11.01
C THR A 158 -9.15 20.69 -11.33
N LYS A 159 -8.20 20.52 -12.26
CA LYS A 159 -7.16 21.50 -12.61
C LYS A 159 -7.67 22.91 -12.93
N ASP A 160 -8.84 23.01 -13.57
CA ASP A 160 -9.44 24.28 -14.00
C ASP A 160 -10.43 24.85 -12.96
N LYS A 161 -10.60 24.19 -11.81
CA LYS A 161 -11.56 24.57 -10.76
C LYS A 161 -10.85 25.37 -9.67
N ASN A 162 -11.53 26.40 -9.13
CA ASN A 162 -10.99 27.16 -8.00
C ASN A 162 -11.21 26.38 -6.69
N LEU A 163 -10.17 25.68 -6.24
CA LEU A 163 -10.18 24.87 -5.01
C LEU A 163 -9.62 25.60 -3.78
N LYS A 164 -9.50 26.93 -3.83
CA LYS A 164 -8.88 27.68 -2.73
C LYS A 164 -9.68 27.48 -1.45
N ASN A 165 -9.01 26.93 -0.44
CA ASN A 165 -9.59 26.57 0.87
C ASN A 165 -10.65 25.47 0.85
N ASP A 166 -10.75 24.67 -0.21
CA ASP A 166 -11.64 23.52 -0.23
C ASP A 166 -11.16 22.45 0.75
N GLU A 167 -11.96 22.18 1.78
CA GLU A 167 -11.61 21.23 2.84
C GLU A 167 -11.42 19.79 2.32
N PRO A 168 -12.30 19.23 1.47
CA PRO A 168 -12.07 17.92 0.89
C PRO A 168 -10.76 17.83 0.10
N THR A 169 -10.42 18.85 -0.70
CA THR A 169 -9.13 18.93 -1.41
C THR A 169 -7.95 18.84 -0.45
N LYS A 170 -8.00 19.53 0.71
CA LYS A 170 -6.93 19.49 1.72
C LYS A 170 -6.78 18.09 2.31
N ILE A 171 -7.88 17.43 2.66
CA ILE A 171 -7.86 16.06 3.20
C ILE A 171 -7.29 15.10 2.15
N ILE A 172 -7.69 15.23 0.88
CA ILE A 172 -7.18 14.43 -0.23
C ILE A 172 -5.66 14.57 -0.36
N GLN A 173 -5.16 15.79 -0.26
CA GLN A 173 -3.73 16.09 -0.28
C GLN A 173 -2.99 15.54 0.96
N GLU A 174 -3.53 15.74 2.16
CA GLU A 174 -2.92 15.26 3.41
C GLU A 174 -2.73 13.73 3.40
N VAL A 175 -3.71 12.96 2.88
CA VAL A 175 -3.58 11.51 2.71
C VAL A 175 -2.44 11.16 1.74
N TYR A 176 -2.39 11.83 0.60
CA TYR A 176 -1.33 11.62 -0.40
C TYR A 176 0.05 11.90 0.21
N ASP A 177 0.24 13.07 0.81
CA ASP A 177 1.52 13.49 1.40
C ASP A 177 1.98 12.50 2.48
N THR A 178 1.06 12.06 3.34
CA THR A 178 1.33 11.07 4.41
C THR A 178 1.78 9.72 3.83
N VAL A 179 1.15 9.26 2.76
CA VAL A 179 1.48 7.99 2.10
C VAL A 179 2.82 8.05 1.36
N ILE A 180 3.14 9.19 0.73
CA ILE A 180 4.45 9.40 0.13
C ILE A 180 5.54 9.46 1.20
N HIS A 181 5.32 10.15 2.32
CA HIS A 181 6.26 10.12 3.44
C HIS A 181 6.48 8.71 4.00
N LEU A 182 5.43 7.88 4.10
CA LEU A 182 5.58 6.47 4.49
C LEU A 182 6.49 5.71 3.50
N LYS A 183 6.28 5.90 2.19
CA LYS A 183 7.10 5.30 1.12
C LYS A 183 8.57 5.71 1.25
N GLU A 184 8.84 7.00 1.43
CA GLU A 184 10.20 7.54 1.58
C GLU A 184 10.93 7.00 2.81
N LYS A 185 10.19 6.70 3.88
CA LYS A 185 10.74 6.07 5.09
C LYS A 185 10.88 4.54 4.97
N GLY A 186 10.57 3.96 3.82
CA GLY A 186 10.67 2.52 3.56
C GLY A 186 9.58 1.69 4.22
N ALA A 187 8.47 2.32 4.63
CA ALA A 187 7.32 1.63 5.19
C ALA A 187 6.49 0.96 4.09
N TYR A 188 5.86 -0.16 4.42
CA TYR A 188 4.91 -0.84 3.55
C TYR A 188 3.49 -0.57 4.04
N LEU A 189 2.61 -0.19 3.12
CA LEU A 189 1.17 -0.06 3.34
C LEU A 189 0.46 -1.28 2.74
N PHE A 190 -0.22 -2.05 3.57
CA PHE A 190 -1.02 -3.22 3.16
C PHE A 190 -2.53 -2.99 3.32
N ASP A 191 -2.91 -1.77 3.71
CA ASP A 191 -4.31 -1.41 3.97
C ASP A 191 -5.02 -1.10 2.65
N GLU A 192 -5.63 -2.13 2.06
CA GLU A 192 -6.46 -1.98 0.86
C GLU A 192 -7.76 -1.21 1.15
N GLU A 193 -8.29 -1.33 2.37
CA GLU A 193 -9.50 -0.61 2.79
C GLU A 193 -9.29 0.91 2.73
N LEU A 194 -8.12 1.39 3.18
CA LEU A 194 -7.73 2.79 3.02
C LEU A 194 -7.81 3.25 1.56
N VAL A 195 -7.39 2.43 0.60
CA VAL A 195 -7.43 2.77 -0.83
C VAL A 195 -8.87 2.94 -1.31
N TYR A 196 -9.76 2.01 -0.93
CA TYR A 196 -11.17 2.07 -1.32
C TYR A 196 -11.90 3.25 -0.67
N ASN A 197 -11.61 3.53 0.61
CA ASN A 197 -12.16 4.68 1.32
C ASN A 197 -11.67 5.99 0.69
N TYR A 198 -10.38 6.08 0.38
CA TYR A 198 -9.80 7.24 -0.30
C TYR A 198 -10.40 7.48 -1.69
N ARG A 199 -10.56 6.43 -2.50
CA ARG A 199 -11.23 6.50 -3.81
C ARG A 199 -12.68 6.99 -3.67
N SER A 200 -13.42 6.46 -2.71
CA SER A 200 -14.82 6.81 -2.48
C SER A 200 -14.95 8.26 -2.01
N PHE A 201 -14.05 8.70 -1.13
CA PHE A 201 -13.96 10.09 -0.69
C PHE A 201 -13.66 11.05 -1.86
N ILE A 202 -12.71 10.69 -2.73
CA ILE A 202 -12.40 11.45 -3.95
C ILE A 202 -13.61 11.56 -4.86
N GLU A 203 -14.31 10.45 -5.12
CA GLU A 203 -15.51 10.44 -5.97
C GLU A 203 -16.58 11.39 -5.42
N LEU A 204 -16.89 11.29 -4.13
CA LEU A 204 -17.89 12.14 -3.49
C LEU A 204 -17.48 13.62 -3.53
N SER A 205 -16.20 13.90 -3.26
CA SER A 205 -15.64 15.25 -3.27
C SER A 205 -15.68 15.89 -4.67
N TYR A 206 -15.40 15.08 -5.70
CA TYR A 206 -15.52 15.49 -7.09
C TYR A 206 -16.97 15.84 -7.45
N LYS A 207 -17.92 14.97 -7.09
CA LYS A 207 -19.37 15.19 -7.31
C LYS A 207 -19.90 16.42 -6.57
N GLY A 208 -19.54 16.57 -5.30
CA GLY A 208 -19.92 17.73 -4.49
C GLY A 208 -19.36 19.05 -5.04
N LEU A 209 -18.17 19.01 -5.63
CA LEU A 209 -17.60 20.16 -6.34
C LEU A 209 -18.37 20.51 -7.61
N GLU A 210 -18.78 19.53 -8.42
CA GLU A 210 -19.60 19.77 -9.61
C GLU A 210 -20.97 20.37 -9.26
N GLU A 211 -21.63 19.83 -8.22
CA GLU A 211 -22.93 20.33 -7.75
C GLU A 211 -22.84 21.77 -7.19
N ARG A 212 -21.73 22.13 -6.54
CA ARG A 212 -21.49 23.53 -6.13
C ARG A 212 -21.38 24.47 -7.32
N LEU A 213 -20.66 24.06 -8.35
CA LEU A 213 -20.42 24.88 -9.53
C LEU A 213 -21.71 25.08 -10.34
N SER A 214 -22.53 24.04 -10.49
CA SER A 214 -23.82 24.13 -11.19
C SER A 214 -24.82 25.05 -10.47
N LYS A 215 -24.88 25.00 -9.12
CA LYS A 215 -25.71 25.91 -8.31
C LYS A 215 -25.28 27.37 -8.38
N ASN A 216 -24.00 27.66 -8.58
CA ASN A 216 -23.51 29.03 -8.70
C ASN A 216 -23.78 29.62 -10.10
N GLN A 217 -23.84 28.79 -11.14
CA GLN A 217 -24.21 29.22 -12.49
C GLN A 217 -25.71 29.55 -12.65
N THR A 218 -26.58 28.94 -11.83
CA THR A 218 -28.04 29.17 -11.86
C THR A 218 -28.50 30.38 -11.05
N LYS A 219 -27.60 31.03 -10.30
CA LYS A 219 -27.90 32.22 -9.47
C LYS A 219 -27.44 33.55 -10.08
N ASN A 220 -26.76 33.51 -11.23
CA ASN A 220 -26.37 34.68 -12.03
C ASN A 220 -27.25 34.79 -13.27
#